data_AF-A0A257T6M7-F1
#
_entry.id   AF-A0A257T6M7-F1
#
_cell.length_a   1.000
_cell.length_b   1.000
_cell.length_c   1.000
_cell.angle_alpha   90.00
_cell.angle_beta   90.00
_cell.angle_gamma   90.00
#
_symmetry.space_group_name_H-M   'P 1'
#
loop_
_entity.id
_entity.type
_entity.pdbx_description
1 polymer ?
#
loop_
_entity_poly.entity_id
_entity_poly.type
_entity_poly.pdbx_seq_one_letter_code
_entity_poly.pdbx_strand_id
1 'polypeptide(L)'
;MKAECLVVYSGGRAGHTHNHARRLVKDALRELLPAAAEQQVTLAIEPMHRGCAAECTFLTTIDDTLELVEGFGSPWLKLAFDTYHFGLQDGIVERLATLAERIAIVHLGDGKSPPQSEQNRSRLGEGNIPLKEILASLSSAGYDGYYDV
;
A
#
# COMPACT_ATOMS: atom_id res chain seq x y z
N MET A 1 7.60 -16.45 -15.85
CA MET A 1 7.52 -15.11 -15.22
C MET A 1 8.02 -15.26 -13.79
N LYS A 2 8.99 -14.46 -13.33
CA LYS A 2 9.51 -14.47 -11.95
C LYS A 2 9.20 -13.10 -11.35
N ALA A 3 8.11 -13.01 -10.58
CA ALA A 3 7.75 -11.79 -9.86
C ALA A 3 8.22 -11.91 -8.41
N GLU A 4 8.82 -10.86 -7.86
CA GLU A 4 9.29 -10.82 -6.46
C GLU A 4 8.16 -10.42 -5.49
N CYS A 5 7.08 -9.84 -6.02
CA CYS A 5 5.98 -9.33 -5.24
C CYS A 5 4.63 -9.63 -5.91
N LEU A 6 3.61 -9.87 -5.07
CA LEU A 6 2.20 -9.93 -5.45
C LEU A 6 1.44 -8.85 -4.68
N VAL A 7 0.86 -7.89 -5.41
CA VAL A 7 -0.03 -6.87 -4.82
C VAL A 7 -1.37 -7.51 -4.46
N VAL A 8 -1.84 -7.25 -3.25
CA VAL A 8 -3.07 -7.83 -2.70
C VAL A 8 -3.98 -6.72 -2.20
N TYR A 9 -5.20 -6.69 -2.74
CA TYR A 9 -6.29 -5.90 -2.19
C TYR A 9 -7.15 -6.78 -1.28
N SER A 10 -7.67 -6.21 -0.19
CA SER A 10 -8.51 -6.96 0.77
C SER A 10 -9.89 -7.34 0.23
N GLY A 11 -10.31 -6.71 -0.88
CA GLY A 11 -11.71 -6.61 -1.25
C GLY A 11 -12.43 -5.52 -0.44
N GLY A 12 -13.52 -4.98 -1.00
CA GLY A 12 -14.41 -4.06 -0.31
C GLY A 12 -15.08 -4.67 0.92
N ARG A 13 -15.77 -3.83 1.71
CA ARG A 13 -16.38 -4.28 2.97
C ARG A 13 -17.59 -5.23 2.78
N ALA A 14 -18.25 -5.18 1.62
CA ALA A 14 -19.32 -6.10 1.20
C ALA A 14 -20.40 -6.38 2.28
N GLY A 15 -20.82 -5.35 3.02
CA GLY A 15 -21.83 -5.47 4.08
C GLY A 15 -21.33 -6.05 5.42
N HIS A 16 -20.07 -6.48 5.53
CA HIS A 16 -19.48 -6.95 6.78
C HIS A 16 -19.19 -5.80 7.77
N THR A 17 -19.09 -6.14 9.05
CA THR A 17 -18.47 -5.24 10.03
C THR A 17 -16.96 -5.14 9.78
N HIS A 18 -16.32 -4.06 10.20
CA HIS A 18 -14.86 -3.91 10.06
C HIS A 18 -14.09 -5.06 10.73
N ASN A 19 -14.51 -5.48 11.93
CA ASN A 19 -13.89 -6.60 12.63
C ASN A 19 -14.05 -7.91 11.87
N HIS A 20 -15.22 -8.14 11.26
CA HIS A 20 -15.45 -9.34 10.47
C HIS A 20 -14.60 -9.36 9.20
N ALA A 21 -14.57 -8.25 8.45
CA ALA A 21 -13.74 -8.14 7.25
C ALA A 21 -12.25 -8.29 7.57
N ARG A 22 -11.77 -7.67 8.66
CA ARG A 22 -10.38 -7.82 9.15
C ARG A 22 -10.06 -9.25 9.53
N ARG A 23 -11.00 -9.99 10.13
CA ARG A 23 -10.82 -11.43 10.42
C ARG A 23 -10.67 -12.25 9.13
N LEU A 24 -11.54 -12.03 8.15
CA LEU A 24 -11.50 -12.75 6.87
C LEU A 24 -10.16 -12.55 6.14
N VAL A 25 -9.67 -11.31 6.05
CA VAL A 25 -8.35 -11.02 5.47
C VAL A 25 -7.24 -11.69 6.26
N LYS A 26 -7.29 -11.65 7.59
CA LYS A 26 -6.29 -12.33 8.43
C LYS A 26 -6.28 -13.83 8.17
N ASP A 27 -7.44 -14.46 8.05
CA ASP A 27 -7.55 -15.89 7.80
C ASP A 27 -6.98 -16.25 6.41
N ALA A 28 -7.29 -15.46 5.37
CA ALA A 28 -6.72 -15.64 4.04
C ALA A 28 -5.18 -15.47 4.03
N LEU A 29 -4.65 -14.45 4.72
CA LEU A 29 -3.21 -14.23 4.81
C LEU A 29 -2.48 -15.36 5.55
N ARG A 30 -3.08 -15.95 6.59
CA ARG A 30 -2.51 -17.13 7.28
C ARG A 30 -2.35 -18.32 6.33
N GLU A 31 -3.28 -18.49 5.39
CA GLU A 31 -3.23 -19.55 4.40
C GLU A 31 -2.21 -19.26 3.29
N LEU A 32 -2.12 -18.01 2.85
CA LEU A 32 -1.24 -17.61 1.74
C LEU A 32 0.23 -17.46 2.12
N LEU A 33 0.54 -17.04 3.35
CA LEU A 33 1.91 -16.73 3.76
C LEU A 33 2.90 -17.92 3.67
N PRO A 34 2.54 -19.16 4.02
CA PRO A 34 3.42 -20.31 3.82
C PRO A 34 3.81 -20.50 2.35
N ALA A 35 2.84 -20.38 1.43
CA ALA A 35 3.10 -20.48 -0.01
C ALA A 35 3.94 -19.30 -0.51
N ALA A 36 3.67 -18.08 -0.04
CA ALA A 36 4.45 -16.90 -0.37
C ALA A 36 5.93 -17.08 0.05
N ALA A 37 6.17 -17.63 1.24
CA ALA A 37 7.51 -17.95 1.73
C ALA A 37 8.22 -19.02 0.89
N GLU A 38 7.53 -20.11 0.55
CA GLU A 38 8.07 -21.19 -0.28
C GLU A 38 8.46 -20.70 -1.67
N GLN A 39 7.65 -19.81 -2.26
CA GLN A 39 7.90 -19.23 -3.57
C GLN A 39 8.81 -18.00 -3.53
N GLN A 40 9.21 -17.56 -2.33
CA GLN A 40 9.98 -16.34 -2.11
C GLN A 40 9.34 -15.09 -2.73
N VAL A 41 8.01 -14.97 -2.62
CA VAL A 41 7.23 -13.83 -3.11
C VAL A 41 6.72 -13.04 -1.92
N THR A 42 6.90 -11.72 -1.93
CA THR A 42 6.29 -10.85 -0.92
C THR A 42 4.86 -10.50 -1.28
N LEU A 43 3.91 -10.78 -0.38
CA LEU A 43 2.56 -10.27 -0.46
C LEU A 43 2.56 -8.80 -0.03
N ALA A 44 2.18 -7.89 -0.91
CA ALA A 44 2.12 -6.46 -0.62
C ALA A 44 0.67 -6.00 -0.51
N ILE A 45 0.22 -5.68 0.71
CA ILE A 45 -1.14 -5.21 0.95
C ILE A 45 -1.23 -3.75 0.56
N GLU A 46 -2.16 -3.42 -0.33
CA GLU A 46 -2.38 -2.05 -0.78
C GLU A 46 -3.63 -1.45 -0.12
N PRO A 47 -3.47 -0.46 0.77
CA PRO A 47 -4.57 0.39 1.17
C PRO A 47 -4.86 1.43 0.10
N MET A 48 -6.08 1.95 0.11
CA MET A 48 -6.48 3.01 -0.83
C MET A 48 -7.12 4.17 -0.09
N HIS A 49 -7.05 5.36 -0.69
CA HIS A 49 -7.73 6.53 -0.15
C HIS A 49 -9.24 6.29 -0.02
N ARG A 50 -9.86 6.71 1.10
CA ARG A 50 -11.29 6.47 1.40
C ARG A 50 -12.23 6.88 0.27
N GLY A 51 -11.89 7.95 -0.47
CA GLY A 51 -12.69 8.47 -1.58
C GLY A 51 -12.92 7.47 -2.71
N CYS A 52 -12.00 6.52 -2.92
CA CYS A 52 -12.04 5.58 -4.04
C CYS A 52 -11.84 4.10 -3.63
N ALA A 53 -11.84 3.79 -2.33
CA ALA A 53 -11.50 2.46 -1.83
C ALA A 53 -12.68 1.45 -1.84
N ALA A 54 -13.93 1.93 -1.79
CA ALA A 54 -15.09 1.14 -1.34
C ALA A 54 -15.27 -0.24 -1.99
N GLU A 55 -15.03 -0.34 -3.29
CA GLU A 55 -15.16 -1.59 -4.06
C GLU A 55 -13.89 -2.46 -4.03
N CYS A 56 -12.73 -1.86 -3.79
CA CYS A 56 -11.42 -2.51 -3.91
C CYS A 56 -10.87 -2.99 -2.56
N THR A 57 -10.98 -2.17 -1.51
CA THR A 57 -10.39 -2.44 -0.19
C THR A 57 -11.16 -1.73 0.91
N PHE A 58 -11.29 -2.35 2.08
CA PHE A 58 -11.77 -1.66 3.28
C PHE A 58 -10.62 -1.05 4.10
N LEU A 59 -9.37 -1.32 3.71
CA LEU A 59 -8.17 -0.76 4.33
C LEU A 59 -7.91 0.62 3.72
N THR A 60 -8.10 1.66 4.54
CA THR A 60 -8.13 3.04 4.03
C THR A 60 -7.13 3.98 4.69
N THR A 61 -6.27 3.44 5.54
CA THR A 61 -5.18 4.16 6.19
C THR A 61 -3.92 3.31 6.12
N ILE A 62 -2.76 3.98 6.08
CA ILE A 62 -1.47 3.31 6.18
C ILE A 62 -1.34 2.63 7.55
N ASP A 63 -1.77 3.30 8.62
CA ASP A 63 -1.68 2.81 10.00
C ASP A 63 -2.43 1.49 10.24
N ASP A 64 -3.71 1.41 9.86
CA ASP A 64 -4.52 0.20 10.06
C ASP A 64 -3.98 -1.00 9.26
N THR A 65 -3.33 -0.70 8.13
CA THR A 65 -2.71 -1.67 7.23
C THR A 65 -1.38 -2.14 7.78
N LEU A 66 -0.53 -1.24 8.28
CA LEU A 66 0.71 -1.61 8.95
C LEU A 66 0.43 -2.44 10.20
N GLU A 67 -0.54 -2.06 11.03
CA GLU A 67 -0.93 -2.86 12.20
C GLU A 67 -1.36 -4.28 11.79
N LEU A 68 -2.06 -4.42 10.65
CA LEU A 68 -2.43 -5.72 10.10
C LEU A 68 -1.18 -6.50 9.67
N VAL A 69 -0.31 -5.88 8.88
CA VAL A 69 0.90 -6.49 8.30
C VAL A 69 1.88 -6.91 9.39
N GLU A 70 2.22 -6.01 10.31
CA GLU A 70 3.18 -6.24 11.39
C GLU A 70 2.67 -7.28 12.39
N GLY A 71 1.35 -7.38 12.58
CA GLY A 71 0.74 -8.39 13.45
C GLY A 71 1.00 -9.84 13.02
N PHE A 72 1.49 -10.09 11.80
CA PHE A 72 1.92 -11.42 11.35
C PHE A 72 3.39 -11.72 11.66
N GLY A 73 4.23 -10.70 11.88
CA GLY A 73 5.67 -10.88 12.10
C GLY A 73 6.39 -11.61 10.96
N SER A 74 5.86 -11.54 9.72
CA SER A 74 6.41 -12.24 8.57
C SER A 74 7.13 -11.28 7.62
N PRO A 75 8.36 -11.58 7.16
CA PRO A 75 9.04 -10.76 6.16
C PRO A 75 8.40 -10.84 4.77
N TRP A 76 7.52 -11.84 4.54
CA TRP A 76 6.81 -12.07 3.29
C TRP A 76 5.47 -11.31 3.20
N LEU A 77 5.15 -10.48 4.20
CA LEU A 77 4.00 -9.58 4.18
C LEU A 77 4.48 -8.14 4.38
N LYS A 78 4.18 -7.27 3.42
CA LYS A 78 4.62 -5.87 3.42
C LYS A 78 3.49 -4.96 2.92
N LEU A 79 3.75 -3.65 2.94
CA LEU A 79 2.89 -2.61 2.39
C LEU A 79 3.20 -2.41 0.89
N ALA A 80 2.17 -2.25 0.06
CA ALA A 80 2.28 -1.55 -1.21
C ALA A 80 1.92 -0.07 -0.97
N PHE A 81 2.82 0.85 -1.32
CA PHE A 81 2.60 2.27 -1.12
C PHE A 81 2.31 2.96 -2.45
N ASP A 82 1.09 3.49 -2.60
CA ASP A 82 0.71 4.27 -3.79
C ASP A 82 0.70 5.78 -3.47
N THR A 83 1.52 6.54 -4.20
CA THR A 83 1.63 7.99 -4.05
C THR A 83 0.33 8.71 -4.42
N TYR A 84 -0.49 8.17 -5.33
CA TYR A 84 -1.81 8.73 -5.62
C TYR A 84 -2.75 8.68 -4.42
N HIS A 85 -2.69 7.61 -3.62
CA HIS A 85 -3.57 7.44 -2.47
C HIS A 85 -3.15 8.26 -1.26
N PHE A 86 -1.84 8.38 -1.00
CA PHE A 86 -1.35 8.94 0.25
C PHE A 86 -0.26 10.00 0.09
N GLY A 87 0.19 10.31 -1.12
CA GLY A 87 1.27 11.26 -1.36
C GLY A 87 0.95 12.72 -1.01
N LEU A 88 -0.35 13.07 -0.90
CA LEU A 88 -0.81 14.37 -0.40
C LEU A 88 -1.16 14.36 1.09
N GLN A 89 -0.91 13.27 1.81
CA GLN A 89 -1.15 13.22 3.25
C GLN A 89 -0.10 14.07 3.98
N ASP A 90 -0.55 14.90 4.92
CA ASP A 90 0.35 15.73 5.73
C ASP A 90 1.40 14.87 6.45
N GLY A 91 2.66 15.28 6.36
CA GLY A 91 3.79 14.60 7.00
C GLY A 91 4.22 13.28 6.35
N ILE A 92 3.68 12.92 5.17
CA ILE A 92 4.01 11.64 4.54
C ILE A 92 5.48 11.52 4.16
N VAL A 93 6.12 12.60 3.71
CA VAL A 93 7.53 12.59 3.29
C VAL A 93 8.43 12.22 4.46
N GLU A 94 8.23 12.83 5.63
CA GLU A 94 8.98 12.54 6.85
C GLU A 94 8.68 11.12 7.36
N ARG A 95 7.42 10.72 7.28
CA ARG A 95 6.96 9.41 7.73
C ARG A 95 7.55 8.27 6.89
N LEU A 96 7.72 8.45 5.58
CA LEU A 96 8.29 7.42 4.70
C LEU A 96 9.71 7.01 5.11
N ALA A 97 10.46 7.88 5.78
CA ALA A 97 11.77 7.55 6.30
C ALA A 97 11.75 6.38 7.31
N THR A 98 10.65 6.18 8.02
CA THR A 98 10.48 5.06 8.97
C THR A 98 9.71 3.88 8.38
N LEU A 99 9.04 4.08 7.24
CA LEU A 99 8.22 3.04 6.59
C LEU A 99 8.94 2.28 5.49
N ALA A 100 10.06 2.79 4.97
CA ALA A 100 10.77 2.24 3.81
C ALA A 100 10.99 0.71 3.90
N GLU A 101 11.47 0.20 5.04
CA GLU A 101 11.71 -1.24 5.22
C GLU A 101 10.43 -2.10 5.14
N ARG A 102 9.27 -1.50 5.45
CA ARG A 102 7.95 -2.14 5.43
C ARG A 102 7.29 -2.11 4.07
N ILE A 103 7.86 -1.40 3.09
CA ILE A 103 7.32 -1.29 1.74
C ILE A 103 7.96 -2.36 0.84
N ALA A 104 7.14 -3.08 0.09
CA ALA A 104 7.61 -4.01 -0.94
C ALA A 104 7.68 -3.34 -2.32
N ILE A 105 6.67 -2.53 -2.64
CA ILE A 105 6.53 -1.88 -3.93
C ILE A 105 5.96 -0.48 -3.75
N VAL A 106 6.43 0.44 -4.58
CA VAL A 106 5.89 1.80 -4.65
C VAL A 106 5.19 1.98 -5.99
N HIS A 107 3.90 2.26 -5.96
CA HIS A 107 3.15 2.67 -7.15
C HIS A 107 3.24 4.19 -7.27
N LEU A 108 3.72 4.67 -8.41
CA LEU A 108 3.81 6.08 -8.73
C LEU A 108 2.54 6.50 -9.45
N GLY A 109 1.72 7.28 -8.76
CA GLY A 109 0.65 8.06 -9.34
C GLY A 109 0.75 9.52 -8.93
N ASP A 110 0.27 10.41 -9.80
CA ASP A 110 0.18 11.84 -9.53
C ASP A 110 -1.29 12.29 -9.60
N GLY A 111 -1.58 13.45 -9.01
CA GLY A 111 -2.92 13.98 -8.86
C GLY A 111 -2.90 15.41 -8.33
N LYS A 112 -3.89 16.20 -8.74
CA LYS A 112 -3.98 17.62 -8.35
C LYS A 112 -4.58 17.82 -6.96
N SER A 113 -5.31 16.83 -6.45
CA SER A 113 -5.95 16.85 -5.15
C SER A 113 -6.12 15.41 -4.64
N PRO A 114 -6.38 15.19 -3.34
CA PRO A 114 -6.64 13.85 -2.81
C PRO A 114 -7.78 13.15 -3.57
N PRO A 115 -7.75 11.81 -3.71
CA PRO A 115 -8.76 11.07 -4.45
C PRO A 115 -10.17 11.30 -3.90
N GLN A 116 -11.13 11.58 -4.78
CA GLN A 116 -12.55 11.67 -4.48
C GLN A 116 -13.30 10.45 -5.06
N SER A 117 -14.62 10.54 -5.22
CA SER A 117 -15.43 9.46 -5.81
C SER A 117 -15.05 9.13 -7.25
N GLU A 118 -14.61 10.13 -8.03
CA GLU A 118 -14.04 9.94 -9.36
C GLU A 118 -12.52 10.02 -9.30
N GLN A 119 -11.85 9.15 -10.07
CA GLN A 119 -10.39 9.17 -10.15
C GLN A 119 -9.92 10.45 -10.86
N ASN A 120 -8.96 11.13 -10.25
CA ASN A 120 -8.39 12.40 -10.74
C ASN A 120 -6.88 12.28 -11.01
N ARG A 121 -6.42 11.06 -11.38
CA ARG A 121 -5.01 10.80 -11.71
C ARG A 121 -4.54 11.72 -12.84
N SER A 122 -3.32 12.22 -12.69
CA SER A 122 -2.61 13.02 -13.70
C SER A 122 -1.35 12.28 -14.12
N ARG A 123 -0.72 12.72 -15.22
CA ARG A 123 0.61 12.22 -15.58
C ARG A 123 1.61 12.60 -14.50
N LEU A 124 2.62 11.74 -14.30
CA LEU A 124 3.68 12.01 -13.33
C LEU A 124 4.37 13.35 -13.62
N GLY A 125 4.36 14.25 -12.64
CA GLY A 125 4.93 15.60 -12.73
C GLY A 125 3.94 16.68 -13.21
N GLU A 126 2.70 16.32 -13.54
CA GLU A 126 1.63 17.27 -13.89
C GLU A 126 0.61 17.49 -12.76
N GLY A 127 0.75 16.77 -11.65
CA GLY A 127 -0.07 16.96 -10.45
C GLY A 127 0.66 17.74 -9.35
N ASN A 128 0.17 17.59 -8.12
CA ASN A 128 0.62 18.32 -6.94
C ASN A 128 1.28 17.40 -5.90
N ILE A 129 1.38 16.09 -6.17
CA ILE A 129 2.04 15.18 -5.24
C ILE A 129 3.55 15.51 -5.22
N PRO A 130 4.17 15.65 -4.04
CA PRO A 130 5.61 15.91 -3.90
C PRO A 130 6.44 14.66 -4.22
N LEU A 131 6.36 14.17 -5.46
CA LEU A 131 6.96 12.92 -5.89
C LEU A 131 8.48 12.93 -5.70
N LYS A 132 9.16 14.06 -5.97
CA LYS A 132 10.61 14.16 -5.82
C LYS A 132 11.03 13.99 -4.37
N GLU A 133 10.31 14.61 -3.45
CA GLU A 133 10.55 14.55 -2.01
C GLU A 133 10.25 13.15 -1.47
N ILE A 134 9.15 12.53 -1.92
CA ILE A 134 8.79 11.14 -1.60
C ILE A 134 9.89 10.17 -2.02
N LEU A 135 10.34 10.27 -3.28
CA LEU A 135 11.40 9.42 -3.82
C LEU A 135 12.73 9.62 -3.08
N ALA A 136 13.08 10.88 -2.79
CA ALA A 136 14.30 11.20 -2.04
C ALA A 136 14.24 10.65 -0.61
N SER A 137 13.10 10.74 0.07
CA SER A 137 12.90 10.20 1.42
C SER A 137 13.03 8.67 1.44
N LEU A 138 12.34 7.98 0.52
CA LEU A 138 12.42 6.53 0.37
C LEU A 138 13.85 6.06 0.08
N SER A 139 14.53 6.71 -0.88
CA SER A 139 15.91 6.37 -1.24
C SER A 139 16.88 6.60 -0.08
N SER A 140 16.73 7.72 0.65
CA SER A 140 17.57 8.03 1.81
C SER A 140 17.34 7.07 2.98
N ALA A 141 16.15 6.50 3.07
CA ALA A 141 15.78 5.49 4.05
C ALA A 141 16.13 4.05 3.62
N GLY A 142 16.80 3.89 2.48
CA GLY A 142 17.30 2.60 2.02
C GLY A 142 16.27 1.74 1.28
N TYR A 143 15.17 2.32 0.78
CA TYR A 143 14.27 1.60 -0.12
C TYR A 143 15.00 1.22 -1.42
N ASP A 144 15.03 -0.07 -1.73
CA ASP A 144 15.73 -0.67 -2.87
C ASP A 144 14.80 -1.46 -3.82
N GLY A 145 13.48 -1.39 -3.59
CA GLY A 145 12.47 -2.05 -4.41
C GLY A 145 12.10 -1.30 -5.69
N TYR A 146 11.09 -1.82 -6.40
CA TYR A 146 10.63 -1.25 -7.67
C TYR A 146 9.65 -0.09 -7.50
N TYR A 147 9.78 0.89 -8.39
CA TYR A 147 8.77 1.90 -8.65
C TYR A 147 7.96 1.51 -9.89
N ASP A 148 6.67 1.26 -9.72
CA ASP A 148 5.73 0.95 -10.81
C ASP A 148 5.01 2.22 -11.27
N VAL A 149 4.76 2.38 -12.57
CA VAL A 149 4.25 3.63 -13.20
C VAL A 149 2.93 3.39 -13.93
#